data_AF-A0A174SYD8-F1
#
_entry.id   AF-A0A174SYD8-F1
#
_cell.length_a   1.000
_cell.length_b   1.000
_cell.length_c   1.000
_cell.angle_alpha   90.00
_cell.angle_beta   90.00
_cell.angle_gamma   90.00
#
_symmetry.space_group_name_H-M   'P 1'
#
loop_
_entity.id
_entity.type
_entity.pdbx_description
1 polymer ?
#
loop_
_entity_poly.entity_id
_entity_poly.type
_entity_poly.pdbx_seq_one_letter_code
_entity_poly.pdbx_strand_id
1 'polypeptide(L)' 'MRKKADSKQAKVSRIDRNKALAAQADEAIKERIRTAPAYMYTSLCPVPELRRPPKGVMRYYETVLHRQRASRV' A
#
# COMPACT_ATOMS: atom_id res chain seq x y z
N MET A 1 26.11 -27.56 -26.15
CA MET A 1 25.42 -26.26 -26.31
C MET A 1 24.05 -26.28 -25.61
N ARG A 2 23.94 -25.91 -24.32
CA ARG A 2 22.64 -25.86 -23.59
C ARG A 2 22.26 -24.47 -23.04
N LYS A 3 23.18 -23.50 -23.03
CA LYS A 3 23.01 -22.16 -22.42
C LYS A 3 21.79 -21.35 -22.90
N LYS A 4 21.33 -21.56 -24.14
CA LYS A 4 20.20 -20.80 -24.71
C LYS A 4 18.84 -21.25 -24.16
N ALA A 5 18.68 -22.53 -23.82
CA ALA A 5 17.43 -23.06 -23.25
C ALA A 5 17.26 -22.61 -21.79
N ASP A 6 18.33 -22.72 -20.99
CA ASP A 6 18.36 -22.20 -19.62
C ASP A 6 18.11 -20.69 -19.56
N SER A 7 18.65 -19.92 -20.52
CA SER A 7 18.39 -18.47 -20.60
C SER A 7 16.92 -18.15 -20.88
N LYS A 8 16.22 -18.95 -21.69
CA LYS A 8 14.79 -18.75 -21.95
C LYS A 8 13.97 -19.10 -20.71
N GLN A 9 14.28 -20.21 -20.05
CA GLN A 9 13.59 -20.63 -18.83
C GLN A 9 13.82 -19.63 -17.67
N ALA A 10 15.04 -19.11 -17.53
CA ALA A 10 15.34 -18.05 -16.56
C ALA A 10 14.57 -16.74 -16.84
N LYS A 11 14.37 -16.38 -18.11
CA LYS A 11 13.55 -15.21 -18.49
C LYS A 11 12.08 -15.40 -18.14
N VAL A 12 11.51 -16.57 -18.45
CA VAL A 12 10.11 -16.90 -18.12
C VAL A 12 9.91 -16.89 -16.60
N SER A 13 10.79 -17.55 -15.83
CA SER A 13 10.76 -17.52 -14.36
C SER A 13 10.84 -16.11 -13.77
N ARG A 14 11.58 -15.19 -14.43
CA ARG A 14 11.68 -13.78 -14.01
C ARG A 14 10.38 -13.02 -14.30
N ILE A 15 9.73 -13.29 -15.43
CA ILE A 15 8.45 -12.67 -15.79
C ILE A 15 7.36 -13.10 -14.79
N ASP A 16 7.29 -14.39 -14.47
CA ASP A 16 6.27 -14.91 -13.54
C ASP A 16 6.46 -14.34 -12.13
N ARG A 17 7.71 -14.23 -11.67
CA ARG A 17 8.04 -13.53 -10.40
C ARG A 17 7.68 -12.05 -10.44
N ASN A 18 7.99 -11.34 -11.53
CA ASN A 18 7.65 -9.93 -11.67
C ASN A 18 6.13 -9.71 -11.66
N LYS A 19 5.36 -10.62 -12.29
CA LYS A 19 3.89 -10.59 -12.22
C LYS A 19 3.38 -10.81 -10.80
N ALA A 20 3.95 -11.78 -10.08
CA ALA A 20 3.62 -12.03 -8.67
C ALA A 20 3.93 -10.81 -7.79
N LEU A 21 5.08 -10.16 -8.01
CA LEU A 21 5.46 -8.93 -7.29
C LEU A 21 4.51 -7.76 -7.60
N ALA A 22 4.10 -7.60 -8.86
CA ALA A 22 3.11 -6.57 -9.23
C ALA A 22 1.77 -6.81 -8.54
N ALA A 23 1.27 -8.05 -8.56
CA ALA A 23 0.05 -8.43 -7.85
C ALA A 23 0.16 -8.19 -6.33
N GLN A 24 1.31 -8.52 -5.73
CA GLN A 24 1.57 -8.24 -4.31
C GLN A 24 1.56 -6.74 -4.00
N ALA A 25 2.14 -5.91 -4.88
CA ALA A 25 2.12 -4.46 -4.71
C ALA A 25 0.71 -3.88 -4.81
N ASP A 26 -0.10 -4.36 -5.76
CA ASP A 26 -1.49 -3.94 -5.90
C ASP A 26 -2.32 -4.31 -4.67
N GLU A 27 -2.16 -5.53 -4.13
CA GLU A 27 -2.83 -5.93 -2.89
C GLU A 27 -2.35 -5.11 -1.68
N ALA A 28 -1.05 -4.81 -1.59
CA ALA A 28 -0.51 -3.95 -0.54
C ALA A 28 -1.06 -2.52 -0.61
N ILE A 29 -1.27 -1.98 -1.82
CA ILE A 29 -1.90 -0.68 -2.02
C ILE A 29 -3.37 -0.73 -1.59
N LYS A 30 -4.13 -1.76 -2.01
CA LYS A 30 -5.54 -1.94 -1.62
C LYS A 30 -5.69 -2.04 -0.10
N GLU A 31 -4.85 -2.86 0.55
CA GLU A 31 -4.87 -3.01 2.00
C GLU A 31 -4.47 -1.73 2.72
N ARG A 32 -3.49 -0.98 2.19
CA ARG A 32 -3.16 0.34 2.73
C ARG A 32 -4.29 1.35 2.57
N ILE A 33 -5.03 1.33 1.47
CA ILE A 33 -6.22 2.18 1.28
C ILE A 33 -7.33 1.79 2.25
N ARG A 34 -7.53 0.48 2.48
CA ARG A 34 -8.53 -0.03 3.42
C ARG A 34 -8.20 0.27 4.88
N THR A 35 -6.92 0.24 5.25
CA THR A 35 -6.48 0.31 6.64
C THR A 35 -5.96 1.68 7.06
N ALA A 36 -5.42 2.48 6.14
CA ALA A 36 -4.90 3.80 6.49
C ALA A 36 -6.04 4.80 6.70
N PRO A 37 -5.95 5.67 7.70
CA PRO A 37 -6.93 6.70 7.91
C PRO A 37 -6.87 7.76 6.79
N ALA A 38 -8.02 8.31 6.41
CA ALA A 38 -8.15 9.23 5.27
C ALA A 38 -7.23 10.47 5.37
N TYR A 39 -6.95 10.94 6.61
CA TYR A 39 -6.05 12.06 6.84
C TYR A 39 -4.58 11.75 6.48
N MET A 40 -4.16 10.50 6.29
CA MET A 40 -2.79 10.20 5.85
C MET A 40 -2.56 10.58 4.38
N TYR A 41 -3.61 10.56 3.55
CA TYR A 41 -3.52 10.93 2.14
C TYR A 41 -3.38 12.44 1.92
N THR A 42 -3.68 13.26 2.94
CA THR A 42 -3.43 14.71 2.85
C THR A 42 -1.94 15.00 2.71
N SER A 43 -1.06 14.16 3.28
CA SER A 43 0.40 14.32 3.13
C SER A 43 0.90 14.24 1.68
N LEU A 44 0.14 13.57 0.80
CA LEU A 44 0.44 13.44 -0.64
C LEU A 44 -0.10 14.61 -1.48
N CYS A 45 -0.76 15.60 -0.86
CA CYS A 45 -1.31 16.74 -1.58
C CYS A 45 -0.19 17.57 -2.23
N PRO A 46 -0.31 17.96 -3.51
CA PRO A 46 0.69 18.80 -4.16
C PRO A 46 0.78 20.21 -3.54
N VAL A 47 -0.30 20.69 -2.90
CA VAL A 47 -0.35 21.99 -2.22
C VAL A 47 0.08 21.84 -0.76
N PRO A 48 1.22 22.43 -0.32
CA PRO A 48 1.76 22.23 1.03
C PRO A 48 0.81 22.65 2.15
N GLU A 49 0.04 23.71 1.94
CA GLU A 49 -0.92 24.25 2.92
C GLU A 49 -2.07 23.29 3.22
N LEU A 50 -2.44 22.46 2.22
CA LEU A 50 -3.48 21.45 2.32
C LEU A 50 -2.96 20.10 2.84
N ARG A 51 -1.63 19.96 3.06
CA ARG A 51 -1.06 18.72 3.59
C ARG A 51 -1.38 18.49 5.05
N ARG A 52 -1.55 19.57 5.81
CA ARG A 52 -1.93 19.48 7.22
C ARG A 52 -3.42 19.14 7.33
N PRO A 53 -3.78 18.02 7.98
CA PRO A 53 -5.15 17.76 8.36
C PRO A 53 -5.72 18.92 9.19
N PRO A 54 -7.02 19.24 9.05
CA PRO A 54 -7.68 20.23 9.88
C PRO A 54 -7.48 19.93 11.38
N LYS A 55 -7.39 20.97 12.20
CA LYS A 55 -7.21 20.83 13.65
C LYS A 55 -8.31 19.93 14.24
N GLY A 56 -7.92 18.92 15.02
CA GLY A 56 -8.83 17.96 15.65
C GLY A 56 -9.11 16.69 14.84
N VAL A 57 -8.82 16.67 13.53
CA VAL A 57 -9.02 15.48 12.69
C VAL A 57 -8.10 14.34 13.08
N MET A 58 -6.82 14.62 13.36
CA MET A 58 -5.88 13.59 13.83
C MET A 58 -6.39 12.91 15.12
N ARG A 59 -6.85 13.70 16.10
CA ARG A 59 -7.40 13.19 17.36
C ARG A 59 -8.63 12.33 17.15
N TYR A 60 -9.54 12.73 16.25
CA TYR A 60 -10.73 11.94 15.92
C TYR A 60 -10.35 10.55 15.37
N TYR A 61 -9.46 10.48 14.38
CA TYR A 61 -9.08 9.20 13.80
C TYR A 61 -8.18 8.36 14.73
N GLU A 62 -7.30 8.97 15.52
CA GLU A 62 -6.52 8.23 16.53
C GLU A 62 -7.43 7.64 17.60
N THR A 63 -8.40 8.39 18.12
CA THR A 63 -9.24 7.92 19.23
C THR A 63 -10.40 7.01 18.79
N VAL A 64 -11.06 7.32 17.68
CA VAL A 64 -12.26 6.61 17.21
C VAL A 64 -11.89 5.34 16.44
N LEU A 65 -10.88 5.39 15.55
CA LEU A 65 -10.51 4.24 14.74
C LEU A 65 -9.79 3.16 15.57
N HIS A 66 -8.93 3.55 16.52
CA HIS A 66 -8.28 2.59 17.42
C HIS A 66 -9.29 1.89 18.34
N ARG A 67 -10.28 2.63 18.88
CA ARG A 67 -11.36 2.03 19.70
C ARG A 67 -12.23 1.05 18.91
N GLN A 68 -12.61 1.38 17.68
CA GLN A 68 -13.42 0.50 16.83
C GLN A 68 -12.69 -0.78 16.42
N ARG A 69 -11.36 -0.74 16.27
CA ARG A 69 -10.54 -1.94 15.99
C ARG A 69 -10.28 -2.78 17.24
N ALA A 70 -10.06 -2.15 18.39
CA ALA A 70 -9.85 -2.85 19.67
C ALA A 70 -11.11 -3.60 20.16
N SER A 71 -12.30 -3.15 19.79
CA SER A 71 -13.58 -3.76 20.19
C SER A 71 -14.00 -4.98 19.36
N ARG A 72 -13.17 -5.43 18.40
CA ARG A 72 -13.39 -6.67 17.65
C ARG A 72 -12.56 -7.81 18.27
N VAL A 73 -12.93 -8.21 19.49
CA VAL A 73 -12.49 -9.46 20.14
C VAL A 73 -13.72 -10.09 20.77
#